data_AF-A0A7Y4XCV0-F1
#
_entry.id   AF-A0A7Y4XCV0-F1
#
_cell.length_a   1.000
_cell.length_b   1.000
_cell.length_c   1.000
_cell.angle_alpha   90.00
_cell.angle_beta   90.00
_cell.angle_gamma   90.00
#
_symmetry.space_group_name_H-M   'P 1'
#
loop_
_entity.id
_entity.type
_entity.pdbx_description
1 polymer ?
#
loop_
_entity_poly.entity_id
_entity_poly.type
_entity_poly.pdbx_seq_one_letter_code
_entity_poly.pdbx_strand_id
1 'polypeptide(L)'
;MQPLNKTIGHFLAFVWLICVGVSTTAFVSQTTYAQGAGRGPIAAARDPETERSSQKSLDAAKFYFYKRKPAKDDKEAAARAKKSVLDRLTEIIDTNANFAHMDQVYFLMAEVYARDNQTEEANKFYSIVVKDYPDSQHHAEARRKLGVTTEKPKEETKPDKKG
;
A
#
# COMPACT_ATOMS: atom_id res chain seq x y z
N MET A 1 -49.45 12.20 -38.66
CA MET A 1 -49.34 10.87 -39.29
C MET A 1 -48.55 11.02 -40.58
N GLN A 2 -47.29 10.59 -40.56
CA GLN A 2 -46.37 10.44 -41.70
C GLN A 2 -45.44 9.26 -41.34
N PRO A 3 -45.31 8.21 -42.17
CA PRO A 3 -44.47 7.05 -41.87
C PRO A 3 -43.14 7.04 -42.67
N LEU A 4 -42.28 6.10 -42.28
CA LEU A 4 -41.56 5.15 -43.17
C LEU A 4 -40.02 5.25 -43.26
N ASN A 5 -39.41 4.22 -42.66
CA ASN A 5 -38.30 3.36 -43.09
C ASN A 5 -36.88 3.87 -43.42
N LYS A 6 -35.95 3.33 -42.60
CA LYS A 6 -34.82 2.45 -42.96
C LYS A 6 -34.02 2.78 -44.22
N THR A 7 -32.77 3.20 -43.99
CA THR A 7 -31.66 3.00 -44.93
C THR A 7 -30.57 2.17 -44.26
N ILE A 8 -30.31 1.02 -44.90
CA ILE A 8 -29.18 0.13 -44.74
C ILE A 8 -28.10 0.60 -45.73
N GLY A 9 -26.83 0.57 -45.33
CA GLY A 9 -25.67 0.70 -46.20
C GLY A 9 -24.41 0.63 -45.35
N HIS A 10 -23.82 -0.56 -45.15
CA HIS A 10 -22.63 -1.02 -45.88
C HIS A 10 -21.60 0.08 -46.10
N PHE A 11 -20.39 -0.04 -45.55
CA PHE A 11 -19.16 0.01 -46.34
C PHE A 11 -17.93 -0.28 -45.45
N LEU A 12 -17.20 -1.32 -45.88
CA LEU A 12 -15.75 -1.49 -45.82
C LEU A 12 -15.08 -1.74 -44.48
N ALA A 13 -14.87 -3.04 -44.26
CA ALA A 13 -13.64 -3.56 -43.68
C ALA A 13 -12.42 -2.92 -44.35
N PHE A 14 -11.61 -2.20 -43.56
CA PHE A 14 -10.25 -1.86 -43.90
C PHE A 14 -9.33 -2.67 -42.99
N VAL A 15 -9.00 -3.87 -43.47
CA VAL A 15 -7.86 -4.66 -43.02
C VAL A 15 -6.62 -3.91 -43.48
N TRP A 16 -5.92 -3.27 -42.55
CA TRP A 16 -4.61 -2.69 -42.81
C TRP A 16 -3.52 -3.53 -42.15
N LEU A 17 -2.92 -4.34 -43.03
CA LEU A 17 -1.49 -4.51 -43.21
C LEU A 17 -0.63 -4.61 -41.94
N ILE A 18 -0.24 -5.86 -41.70
CA ILE A 18 0.88 -6.30 -40.87
C ILE A 18 2.17 -5.63 -41.38
N CYS A 19 2.77 -4.76 -40.57
CA CYS A 19 4.18 -4.39 -40.70
C CYS A 19 4.98 -5.15 -39.65
N VAL A 20 5.66 -6.19 -40.12
CA VAL A 20 6.70 -6.91 -39.39
C VAL A 20 7.88 -5.97 -39.16
N GLY A 21 8.10 -5.59 -37.90
CA GLY A 21 9.30 -4.89 -37.46
C GLY A 21 10.00 -5.72 -36.40
N VAL A 22 10.81 -6.70 -36.83
CA VAL A 22 11.76 -7.39 -35.96
C VAL A 22 12.89 -6.41 -35.64
N SER A 23 12.80 -5.73 -34.50
CA SER A 23 13.92 -4.99 -33.90
C SER A 23 14.57 -5.89 -32.86
N THR A 24 15.66 -6.56 -33.26
CA THR A 24 16.57 -7.23 -32.32
C THR A 24 17.43 -6.17 -31.64
N THR A 25 16.99 -5.67 -30.48
CA THR A 25 17.89 -4.95 -29.57
C THR A 25 18.61 -5.97 -28.70
N ALA A 26 19.91 -6.12 -28.94
CA ALA A 26 20.81 -6.84 -28.05
C ALA A 26 20.88 -6.09 -26.72
N PHE A 27 20.22 -6.63 -25.70
CA PHE A 27 20.35 -6.17 -24.33
C PHE A 27 21.66 -6.72 -23.78
N VAL A 28 22.69 -5.88 -23.65
CA VAL A 28 23.95 -6.24 -22.99
C VAL A 28 23.70 -6.24 -21.48
N SER A 29 23.69 -7.43 -20.89
CA SER A 29 23.60 -7.61 -19.43
C SER A 29 24.81 -6.97 -18.75
N GLN A 30 24.58 -6.01 -17.85
CA GLN A 30 25.63 -5.54 -16.94
C GLN A 30 25.87 -6.61 -15.87
N THR A 31 27.03 -7.26 -15.92
CA THR A 31 27.52 -8.17 -14.87
C THR A 31 28.04 -7.38 -13.66
N THR A 32 27.30 -7.50 -12.56
CA THR A 32 27.74 -7.70 -11.16
C THR A 32 28.82 -6.77 -10.58
N TYR A 33 28.40 -5.92 -9.63
CA TYR A 33 29.29 -5.30 -8.65
C TYR A 33 29.93 -6.35 -7.74
N ALA A 34 31.25 -6.24 -7.56
CA ALA A 34 32.04 -7.03 -6.62
C ALA A 34 31.58 -6.79 -5.16
N GLN A 35 31.28 -7.87 -4.44
CA GLN A 35 30.95 -7.83 -3.01
C GLN A 35 32.25 -8.00 -2.20
N GLY A 36 32.68 -6.95 -1.52
CA GLY A 36 33.73 -7.03 -0.50
C GLY A 36 33.25 -7.78 0.73
N ALA A 37 34.16 -8.49 1.40
CA ALA A 37 33.89 -9.25 2.62
C ALA A 37 33.50 -8.32 3.79
N GLY A 38 32.21 -8.16 4.00
CA GLY A 38 31.62 -7.63 5.22
C GLY A 38 30.58 -8.63 5.71
N ARG A 39 30.59 -8.93 7.02
CA ARG A 39 29.55 -9.75 7.66
C ARG A 39 28.18 -9.28 7.20
N GLY A 40 27.55 -10.06 6.31
CA GLY A 40 26.30 -9.67 5.67
C GLY A 40 25.18 -9.57 6.70
N PRO A 41 24.20 -8.68 6.49
CA PRO A 41 22.99 -8.66 7.31
C PRO A 41 22.23 -9.99 7.12
N ILE A 42 21.62 -10.50 8.19
CA ILE A 42 20.84 -11.76 8.21
C ILE A 42 19.57 -11.65 7.33
N ALA A 43 19.28 -10.47 6.77
CA ALA A 43 18.22 -10.21 5.81
C ALA A 43 18.79 -9.89 4.43
N ALA A 44 18.18 -10.43 3.37
CA ALA A 44 18.52 -10.06 1.99
C ALA A 44 18.52 -8.54 1.82
N ALA A 45 19.50 -8.01 1.07
CA ALA A 45 19.57 -6.58 0.77
C ALA A 45 18.26 -6.13 0.08
N ARG A 46 17.59 -5.12 0.65
CA ARG A 46 16.41 -4.50 0.03
C ARG A 46 16.81 -3.86 -1.29
N ASP A 47 16.04 -4.10 -2.34
CA ASP A 47 16.30 -3.51 -3.65
C ASP A 47 16.04 -1.99 -3.61
N PRO A 48 17.06 -1.14 -3.81
CA PRO A 48 16.93 0.32 -3.76
C PRO A 48 15.89 0.88 -4.73
N GLU A 49 15.60 0.21 -5.85
CA GLU A 49 14.61 0.69 -6.82
C GLU A 49 13.19 0.54 -6.29
N THR A 50 12.86 -0.63 -5.76
CA THR A 50 11.56 -0.89 -5.11
C THR A 50 11.34 -0.03 -3.87
N GLU A 51 12.40 0.25 -3.10
CA GLU A 51 12.30 1.16 -1.96
C GLU A 51 11.94 2.58 -2.39
N ARG A 52 12.58 3.10 -3.45
CA ARG A 52 12.27 4.42 -3.99
C ARG A 52 10.86 4.50 -4.58
N SER A 53 10.37 3.46 -5.23
CA SER A 53 9.00 3.44 -5.77
C SER A 53 7.96 3.40 -4.64
N SER A 54 8.14 2.52 -3.65
CA SER A 54 7.27 2.44 -2.48
C SER A 54 7.26 3.74 -1.68
N GLN A 55 8.42 4.39 -1.52
CA GLN A 55 8.51 5.70 -0.86
C GLN A 55 7.69 6.76 -1.60
N LYS A 56 7.76 6.81 -2.94
CA LYS A 56 6.95 7.74 -3.73
C LYS A 56 5.45 7.50 -3.55
N SER A 57 5.02 6.23 -3.51
CA SER A 57 3.62 5.88 -3.28
C SER A 57 3.17 6.28 -1.87
N LEU A 58 4.03 6.09 -0.86
CA LEU A 58 3.76 6.51 0.52
C LEU A 58 3.65 8.03 0.63
N ASP A 59 4.53 8.77 -0.03
CA ASP A 59 4.51 10.24 -0.04
C ASP A 59 3.26 10.78 -0.75
N ALA A 60 2.82 10.13 -1.84
CA ALA A 60 1.56 10.45 -2.49
C ALA A 60 0.37 10.18 -1.55
N ALA A 61 0.33 9.03 -0.88
CA ALA A 61 -0.71 8.70 0.09
C ALA A 61 -0.81 9.76 1.20
N LYS A 62 0.33 10.15 1.78
CA LYS A 62 0.41 11.23 2.79
C LYS A 62 -0.08 12.57 2.24
N PHE A 63 0.28 12.91 1.01
CA PHE A 63 -0.17 14.14 0.38
C PHE A 63 -1.69 14.20 0.27
N TYR A 64 -2.33 13.14 -0.23
CA TYR A 64 -3.80 13.08 -0.34
C TYR A 64 -4.47 13.04 1.03
N PHE A 65 -3.88 12.34 2.00
CA PHE A 65 -4.48 12.21 3.33
C PHE A 65 -4.38 13.47 4.20
N TYR A 66 -3.24 14.16 4.18
CA TYR A 66 -2.98 15.31 5.05
C TYR A 66 -3.16 16.66 4.35
N LYS A 67 -2.64 16.81 3.13
CA LYS A 67 -2.65 18.11 2.43
C LYS A 67 -3.92 18.34 1.62
N ARG A 68 -4.49 17.30 1.00
CA ARG A 68 -5.66 17.41 0.13
C ARG A 68 -6.94 16.89 0.81
N LYS A 69 -7.27 17.43 1.98
CA LYS A 69 -8.48 17.05 2.72
C LYS A 69 -9.72 17.64 2.03
N PRO A 70 -10.72 16.82 1.68
CA PRO A 70 -11.97 17.33 1.11
C PRO A 70 -12.79 18.10 2.14
N ALA A 71 -13.73 18.92 1.64
CA ALA A 71 -14.68 19.63 2.48
C ALA A 71 -15.53 18.63 3.29
N LYS A 72 -15.98 19.03 4.49
CA LYS A 72 -16.69 18.12 5.42
C LYS A 72 -18.05 17.67 4.90
N ASP A 73 -18.66 18.47 4.04
CA ASP A 73 -19.96 18.29 3.42
C ASP A 73 -19.89 17.44 2.13
N ASP A 74 -18.75 17.40 1.46
CA ASP A 74 -18.55 16.63 0.23
C ASP A 74 -18.09 15.19 0.51
N LYS A 75 -19.06 14.32 0.80
CA LYS A 75 -18.85 12.89 1.04
C LYS A 75 -18.28 12.17 -0.17
N GLU A 76 -18.59 12.60 -1.39
CA GLU A 76 -18.11 11.97 -2.62
C GLU A 76 -16.62 12.26 -2.86
N ALA A 77 -16.20 13.50 -2.59
CA ALA A 77 -14.77 13.84 -2.57
C ALA A 77 -14.02 13.11 -1.44
N ALA A 78 -14.65 12.94 -0.27
CA ALA A 78 -14.10 12.12 0.81
C ALA A 78 -13.88 10.67 0.40
N ALA A 79 -14.87 10.04 -0.23
CA ALA A 79 -14.77 8.67 -0.73
C ALA A 79 -13.67 8.52 -1.80
N ARG A 80 -13.59 9.47 -2.75
CA ARG A 80 -12.53 9.49 -3.76
C ARG A 80 -11.14 9.65 -3.14
N ALA A 81 -10.97 10.56 -2.20
CA ALA A 81 -9.71 10.77 -1.50
C ALA A 81 -9.29 9.53 -0.70
N LYS A 82 -10.23 8.92 0.04
CA LYS A 82 -10.01 7.65 0.74
C LYS A 82 -9.51 6.58 -0.23
N LYS A 83 -10.22 6.37 -1.34
CA LYS A 83 -9.83 5.39 -2.36
C LYS A 83 -8.42 5.65 -2.88
N SER A 84 -8.11 6.89 -3.27
CA SER A 84 -6.78 7.24 -3.79
C SER A 84 -5.66 6.99 -2.77
N VAL A 85 -5.91 7.21 -1.48
CA VAL A 85 -4.92 6.90 -0.43
C VAL A 85 -4.75 5.40 -0.27
N LEU A 86 -5.85 4.64 -0.17
CA LEU A 86 -5.79 3.18 -0.02
C LEU A 86 -5.14 2.50 -1.22
N ASP A 87 -5.47 2.92 -2.46
CA ASP A 87 -4.88 2.36 -3.68
C ASP A 87 -3.35 2.47 -3.66
N ARG A 88 -2.80 3.61 -3.18
CA ARG A 88 -1.34 3.82 -3.06
C ARG A 88 -0.69 2.98 -1.96
N LEU A 89 -1.40 2.75 -0.86
CA LEU A 89 -0.89 1.95 0.25
C LEU A 89 -0.92 0.45 -0.09
N THR A 90 -1.99 -0.01 -0.75
CA THR A 90 -2.10 -1.38 -1.25
C THR A 90 -1.04 -1.66 -2.31
N GLU A 91 -0.77 -0.71 -3.22
CA GLU A 91 0.32 -0.83 -4.20
C GLU A 91 1.67 -1.15 -3.53
N ILE A 92 1.98 -0.55 -2.37
CA ILE A 92 3.20 -0.85 -1.61
C ILE A 92 3.18 -2.27 -1.07
N ILE A 93 2.06 -2.70 -0.47
CA ILE A 93 1.92 -4.04 0.10
C ILE A 93 2.09 -5.11 -0.99
N ASP A 94 1.49 -4.89 -2.17
CA ASP A 94 1.51 -5.85 -3.28
C ASP A 94 2.87 -5.92 -3.98
N THR A 95 3.60 -4.80 -4.06
CA THR A 95 4.87 -4.72 -4.82
C THR A 95 6.11 -4.86 -3.95
N ASN A 96 6.04 -4.47 -2.68
CA ASN A 96 7.16 -4.45 -1.75
C ASN A 96 6.71 -4.69 -0.30
N ALA A 97 6.34 -5.93 0.02
CA ALA A 97 5.93 -6.32 1.36
C ALA A 97 7.02 -6.17 2.44
N ASN A 98 8.30 -6.05 2.05
CA ASN A 98 9.42 -5.83 2.98
C ASN A 98 9.90 -4.37 2.98
N PHE A 99 9.05 -3.43 2.57
CA PHE A 99 9.37 -2.01 2.56
C PHE A 99 9.84 -1.52 3.94
N ALA A 100 10.79 -0.59 3.98
CA ALA A 100 11.37 -0.13 5.24
C ALA A 100 10.35 0.54 6.19
N HIS A 101 9.25 1.08 5.66
CA HIS A 101 8.25 1.84 6.42
C HIS A 101 6.86 1.18 6.42
N MET A 102 6.80 -0.15 6.46
CA MET A 102 5.54 -0.88 6.52
C MET A 102 4.71 -0.56 7.78
N ASP A 103 5.37 -0.25 8.89
CA ASP A 103 4.73 0.27 10.10
C ASP A 103 3.86 1.51 9.81
N GLN A 104 4.42 2.45 9.06
CA GLN A 104 3.74 3.68 8.66
C GLN A 104 2.64 3.41 7.62
N VAL A 105 2.84 2.46 6.71
CA VAL A 105 1.82 2.05 5.74
C VAL A 105 0.57 1.53 6.48
N TYR A 106 0.73 0.56 7.38
CA TYR A 106 -0.39 0.02 8.14
C TYR A 106 -1.03 1.05 9.07
N PHE A 107 -0.23 1.88 9.74
CA PHE A 107 -0.75 2.96 10.57
C PHE A 107 -1.60 3.94 9.76
N LEU A 108 -1.14 4.34 8.57
CA LEU A 108 -1.89 5.26 7.71
C LEU A 108 -3.17 4.62 7.15
N MET A 109 -3.15 3.33 6.81
CA MET A 109 -4.38 2.61 6.44
C MET A 109 -5.40 2.66 7.60
N ALA A 110 -4.97 2.38 8.82
CA ALA A 110 -5.81 2.44 10.00
C ALA A 110 -6.43 3.84 10.21
N GLU A 111 -5.64 4.90 10.06
CA GLU A 111 -6.09 6.29 10.14
C GLU A 111 -7.09 6.66 9.04
N VAL A 112 -6.93 6.11 7.83
CA VAL A 112 -7.89 6.27 6.73
C VAL A 112 -9.23 5.62 7.04
N TYR A 113 -9.23 4.40 7.54
CA TYR A 113 -10.45 3.71 7.95
C TYR A 113 -11.11 4.37 9.16
N ALA A 114 -10.33 4.79 10.15
CA ALA A 114 -10.84 5.49 11.33
C ALA A 114 -11.54 6.81 10.97
N ARG A 115 -10.97 7.56 10.03
CA ARG A 115 -11.57 8.82 9.53
C ARG A 115 -12.93 8.60 8.86
N ASP A 116 -13.13 7.43 8.25
CA ASP A 116 -14.38 7.03 7.60
C ASP A 116 -15.34 6.31 8.55
N ASN A 117 -15.07 6.31 9.86
CA ASN A 117 -15.84 5.61 10.91
C ASN A 117 -15.87 4.08 10.74
N GLN A 118 -15.00 3.51 9.90
CA GLN A 118 -14.83 2.07 9.73
C GLN A 118 -13.91 1.53 10.84
N THR A 119 -14.47 1.46 12.05
CA THR A 119 -13.72 1.16 13.27
C THR A 119 -13.16 -0.26 13.27
N GLU A 120 -13.90 -1.23 12.73
CA GLU A 120 -13.44 -2.62 12.65
C GLU A 120 -12.21 -2.75 11.76
N GLU A 121 -12.25 -2.16 10.55
CA GLU A 121 -11.11 -2.12 9.63
C GLU A 121 -9.94 -1.36 10.23
N ALA A 122 -10.19 -0.21 10.86
CA ALA A 122 -9.13 0.56 11.51
C ALA A 122 -8.41 -0.27 12.58
N ASN A 123 -9.17 -0.98 13.42
CA ASN A 123 -8.63 -1.83 14.47
C ASN A 123 -7.79 -2.98 13.92
N LYS A 124 -8.18 -3.58 12.78
CA LYS A 124 -7.36 -4.61 12.12
C LYS A 124 -5.96 -4.08 11.82
N PHE A 125 -5.86 -2.90 11.19
CA PHE A 125 -4.56 -2.33 10.83
C PHE A 125 -3.77 -1.79 12.02
N TYR A 126 -4.41 -1.15 13.01
CA TYR A 126 -3.72 -0.77 14.25
C TYR A 126 -3.17 -1.99 14.98
N SER A 127 -3.89 -3.12 14.98
CA SER A 127 -3.42 -4.35 15.63
C SER A 127 -2.14 -4.90 14.99
N ILE A 128 -2.00 -4.77 13.66
CA ILE A 128 -0.78 -5.14 12.94
C ILE A 128 0.39 -4.26 13.41
N VAL A 129 0.20 -2.94 13.48
CA VAL A 129 1.24 -2.02 13.97
C VAL A 129 1.67 -2.37 15.39
N VAL A 130 0.70 -2.65 16.28
CA VAL A 130 1.00 -2.99 17.68
C VAL A 130 1.71 -4.34 17.82
N LYS A 131 1.31 -5.34 17.03
CA LYS A 131 1.83 -6.71 17.14
C LYS A 131 3.18 -6.88 16.44
N ASP A 132 3.28 -6.37 15.22
CA ASP A 132 4.38 -6.70 14.31
C ASP A 132 5.46 -5.59 14.29
N TYR A 133 5.14 -4.38 14.78
CA TYR A 133 6.05 -3.22 14.79
C TYR A 133 6.16 -2.56 16.18
N PRO A 134 6.61 -3.29 17.22
CA PRO A 134 6.68 -2.79 18.60
C PRO A 134 7.60 -1.57 18.78
N ASP A 135 8.66 -1.47 17.96
CA ASP A 135 9.64 -0.39 18.01
C ASP A 135 9.30 0.81 17.11
N SER A 136 8.16 0.75 16.41
CA SER A 136 7.71 1.86 15.56
C SER A 136 7.34 3.10 16.38
N GLN A 137 7.63 4.28 15.84
CA GLN A 137 7.11 5.55 16.34
C GLN A 137 5.56 5.57 16.44
N HIS A 138 4.89 4.75 15.63
CA HIS A 138 3.44 4.66 15.57
C HIS A 138 2.85 3.66 16.59
N HIS A 139 3.69 2.84 17.23
CA HIS A 139 3.23 1.78 18.13
C HIS A 139 2.39 2.33 19.30
N ALA A 140 2.90 3.34 20.00
CA ALA A 140 2.20 3.93 21.14
C ALA A 140 0.86 4.56 20.74
N GLU A 141 0.81 5.23 19.58
CA GLU A 141 -0.43 5.84 19.08
C GLU A 141 -1.44 4.78 18.63
N ALA A 142 -1.01 3.79 17.84
CA ALA A 142 -1.86 2.68 17.42
C ALA A 142 -2.48 1.95 18.61
N ARG A 143 -1.67 1.68 19.65
CA ARG A 143 -2.14 1.05 20.89
C ARG A 143 -3.17 1.90 21.62
N ARG A 144 -2.99 3.21 21.67
CA ARG A 144 -3.99 4.14 22.22
C ARG A 144 -5.27 4.15 21.40
N LYS A 145 -5.18 4.12 20.08
CA LYS A 145 -6.35 4.11 19.17
C LYS A 145 -7.17 2.83 19.30
N LEU A 146 -6.54 1.70 19.61
CA LEU A 146 -7.21 0.43 19.94
C LEU A 146 -7.92 0.44 21.31
N GLY A 147 -7.73 1.49 22.13
CA GLY A 147 -8.24 1.51 23.51
C GLY A 147 -7.50 0.54 24.44
N VAL A 148 -6.37 -0.03 24.01
CA VAL A 148 -5.50 -0.84 24.87
C VAL A 148 -4.73 0.12 25.78
N THR A 149 -5.41 0.54 26.84
CA THR A 149 -4.81 1.29 27.94
C THR A 149 -3.74 0.40 28.58
N THR A 150 -2.64 0.99 29.04
CA THR A 150 -1.41 0.31 29.51
C THR A 150 -1.64 -0.71 30.63
N GLU A 151 -2.18 -1.88 30.33
CA GLU A 151 -1.92 -3.08 31.11
C GLU A 151 -0.66 -3.68 30.50
N LYS A 152 0.44 -3.60 31.26
CA LYS A 152 1.64 -4.39 30.99
C LYS A 152 1.18 -5.85 30.89
N PRO A 153 1.72 -6.67 29.96
CA PRO A 153 1.44 -8.09 29.94
C PRO A 153 1.65 -8.65 31.35
N LYS A 154 0.61 -9.23 31.95
CA LYS A 154 0.76 -10.00 33.19
C LYS A 154 1.71 -11.14 32.85
N GLU A 155 2.92 -11.02 33.38
CA GLU A 155 3.92 -12.06 33.44
C GLU A 155 3.25 -13.35 33.90
N GLU A 156 3.19 -14.33 33.00
CA GLU A 156 2.72 -15.68 33.30
C GLU A 156 3.64 -16.26 34.37
N THR A 157 3.21 -16.14 35.63
CA THR A 157 3.82 -16.82 36.75
C THR A 157 3.61 -18.31 36.54
N LYS A 158 4.68 -19.00 36.13
CA LYS A 158 4.76 -20.46 36.06
C LYS A 158 4.16 -21.06 37.33
N PRO A 159 3.29 -22.08 37.25
CA PRO A 159 2.78 -22.73 38.45
C PRO A 159 3.94 -23.41 39.17
N ASP A 160 4.21 -22.94 40.39
CA ASP A 160 5.07 -23.59 41.37
C ASP A 160 4.58 -25.03 41.57
N LYS A 161 5.34 -25.99 41.06
CA LYS A 161 5.21 -27.39 41.46
C LYS A 161 5.78 -27.52 42.87
N LYS A 162 4.93 -27.33 43.88
CA LYS A 162 5.20 -27.82 45.23
C LYS A 162 5.14 -29.35 45.23
N GLY A 163 6.31 -29.97 45.36
CA GLY A 163 6.50 -31.30 45.92
C GLY A 163 6.91 -31.19 47.37
#